data_AF-W9G3N1-F1
#
_entry.id   AF-W9G3N1-F1
#
_cell.length_a   1.000
_cell.length_b   1.000
_cell.length_c   1.000
_cell.angle_alpha   90.00
_cell.angle_beta   90.00
_cell.angle_gamma   90.00
#
_symmetry.space_group_name_H-M   'P 1'
#
loop_
_entity.id
_entity.type
_entity.pdbx_description
1 polymer ?
#
loop_
_entity_poly.entity_id
_entity_poly.type
_entity_poly.pdbx_seq_one_letter_code
_entity_poly.pdbx_strand_id
1 'polypeptide(L)'
;MALGLLALAAVVVAASSARGGGHVDLEVYVRAGRRWLAGMDPYAARPELPFTYPPFAVLLSVPMALAPGVALAVLTTLTLVAAAGGALSAARDAGRPSLAGHGPPARLSPRQDSGRVRLAWVAVGAGALLSEPVRRTLHLGQVNGLVVGLVLVDLLLVPRPWRGWLTGVAAGTKLTPLVFVLHPLARRDWATAVRIVAGFAATVLVGALVLPAESRTYWTSLALDPGRVGAPGFADNQSLLGLFDRVVPGHATAAWLAASVLAVGAGLVALQRRRGRAPIEGVVVCALLGLLLSPISWSHHWLLLPAAAVVCLRDRRPLVAAIAGATVLLAEPLASSGAVGGSGLLEGLATNAITIAGVLCLVTLARVPGRPIIEAPPGGGPTARGRGPARLPLRPARVGRRRLIPAFPNGTQVRGVARGYEGSRRQETMTKHISHLQEDGTVFPPVTPDPPLPPGQPEIVVPEMVPPKDTATPTRPTEDPKPTEQPD
;
A
#
# COMPACT_ATOMS: atom_id res chain seq x y z
N MET A 1 -26.25 -10.30 2.23
CA MET A 1 -24.78 -10.16 2.07
C MET A 1 -24.14 -9.47 3.28
N ALA A 2 -24.57 -8.26 3.67
CA ALA A 2 -24.03 -7.56 4.86
C ALA A 2 -24.17 -8.37 6.16
N LEU A 3 -25.35 -8.93 6.44
CA LEU A 3 -25.57 -9.83 7.60
C LEU A 3 -24.68 -11.08 7.57
N GLY A 4 -24.42 -11.63 6.38
CA GLY A 4 -23.53 -12.78 6.20
C GLY A 4 -22.06 -12.43 6.43
N LEU A 5 -21.63 -11.22 6.05
CA LEU A 5 -20.28 -10.72 6.32
C LEU A 5 -20.08 -10.38 7.80
N LEU A 6 -21.10 -9.84 8.47
CA LEU A 6 -21.09 -9.62 9.91
C LEU A 6 -21.06 -10.93 10.69
N ALA A 7 -21.84 -11.93 10.28
CA ALA A 7 -21.80 -13.26 10.87
C ALA A 7 -20.44 -13.94 10.64
N LEU A 8 -19.87 -13.83 9.43
CA LEU A 8 -18.54 -14.34 9.14
C LEU A 8 -17.46 -13.63 9.97
N ALA A 9 -17.54 -12.30 10.09
CA ALA A 9 -16.63 -11.53 10.92
C ALA A 9 -16.73 -11.94 12.40
N ALA A 10 -17.94 -12.13 12.92
CA ALA A 10 -18.15 -12.61 14.28
C ALA A 10 -17.57 -14.02 14.49
N VAL A 11 -17.74 -14.93 13.53
CA VAL A 11 -17.16 -16.28 13.57
C VAL A 11 -15.63 -16.23 13.52
N VAL A 12 -15.06 -15.38 12.66
CA VAL A 12 -13.61 -15.19 12.55
C VAL A 12 -13.04 -14.64 13.86
N VAL A 13 -13.68 -13.64 14.46
CA VAL A 13 -13.30 -13.06 15.75
C VAL A 13 -13.40 -14.10 16.86
N ALA A 14 -14.49 -14.87 16.92
CA ALA A 14 -14.65 -15.93 17.91
C ALA A 14 -13.56 -17.01 17.75
N ALA A 15 -13.27 -17.42 16.51
CA ALA A 15 -12.24 -18.40 16.21
C ALA A 15 -10.82 -17.88 16.46
N SER A 16 -10.54 -16.60 16.22
CA SER A 16 -9.22 -16.01 16.50
C SER A 16 -9.00 -15.85 18.00
N SER A 17 -10.01 -15.35 18.73
CA SER A 17 -9.96 -15.23 20.20
C SER A 17 -9.83 -16.58 20.88
N ALA A 18 -10.41 -17.64 20.33
CA ALA A 18 -10.34 -19.00 20.88
C ALA A 18 -8.99 -19.70 20.64
N ARG A 19 -8.18 -19.27 19.66
CA ARG A 19 -6.93 -19.96 19.31
C ARG A 19 -5.74 -19.62 20.20
N GLY A 20 -5.82 -18.55 21.01
CA GLY A 20 -4.70 -18.08 21.81
C GLY A 20 -3.57 -17.53 20.93
N GLY A 21 -3.22 -16.26 21.14
CA GLY A 21 -2.24 -15.55 20.33
C GLY A 21 -2.69 -14.11 20.15
N GLY A 22 -1.93 -13.17 20.72
CA GLY A 22 -2.29 -11.76 20.70
C GLY A 22 -2.39 -11.19 19.28
N HIS A 23 -3.34 -10.28 19.08
CA HIS A 23 -3.40 -9.44 17.89
C HIS A 23 -2.31 -8.37 18.00
N VAL A 24 -1.07 -8.73 17.64
CA VAL A 24 0.14 -7.93 17.88
C VAL A 24 0.01 -6.50 17.38
N ASP A 25 -0.53 -6.32 16.17
CA ASP A 25 -0.68 -4.97 15.62
C ASP A 25 -1.86 -4.22 16.24
N LEU A 26 -2.95 -4.91 16.62
CA LEU A 26 -4.01 -4.28 17.40
C LEU A 26 -3.48 -3.72 18.72
N GLU A 27 -2.58 -4.46 19.38
CA GLU A 27 -1.98 -4.04 20.65
C GLU A 27 -1.14 -2.76 20.48
N VAL A 28 -0.46 -2.58 19.33
CA VAL A 28 0.25 -1.33 19.03
C VAL A 28 -0.69 -0.12 19.09
N TYR A 29 -1.89 -0.22 18.51
CA TYR A 29 -2.88 0.87 18.58
C TYR A 29 -3.47 1.00 19.98
N VAL A 30 -3.91 -0.10 20.59
CA VAL A 30 -4.48 -0.11 21.94
C VAL A 30 -3.54 0.55 22.95
N ARG A 31 -2.25 0.18 22.91
CA ARG A 31 -1.23 0.78 23.76
C ARG A 31 -1.04 2.27 23.51
N ALA A 32 -0.91 2.69 22.24
CA ALA A 32 -0.78 4.11 21.91
C ALA A 32 -1.98 4.92 22.44
N GLY A 33 -3.20 4.38 22.31
CA GLY A 33 -4.42 4.99 22.86
C GLY A 33 -4.41 5.06 24.39
N ARG A 34 -4.01 3.98 25.09
CA ARG A 34 -3.91 3.97 26.56
C ARG A 34 -2.87 4.96 27.08
N ARG A 35 -1.69 5.02 26.45
CA ARG A 35 -0.63 5.97 26.80
C ARG A 35 -1.12 7.41 26.65
N TRP A 36 -1.76 7.72 25.53
CA TRP A 36 -2.35 9.03 25.31
C TRP A 36 -3.41 9.39 26.36
N LEU A 37 -4.33 8.45 26.67
CA LEU A 37 -5.35 8.64 27.72
C LEU A 37 -4.74 8.86 29.12
N ALA A 38 -3.56 8.30 29.38
CA ALA A 38 -2.81 8.48 30.62
C ALA A 38 -1.93 9.75 30.63
N GLY A 39 -2.00 10.61 29.61
CA GLY A 39 -1.17 11.80 29.49
C GLY A 39 0.30 11.50 29.18
N MET A 40 0.60 10.32 28.64
CA MET A 40 1.95 9.89 28.26
C MET A 40 2.16 9.95 26.75
N ASP A 41 3.42 10.07 26.33
CA ASP A 41 3.80 10.06 24.92
C ASP A 41 3.44 8.70 24.28
N PRO A 42 2.57 8.67 23.24
CA PRO A 42 2.21 7.44 22.51
C PRO A 42 3.37 6.85 21.70
N TYR A 43 4.42 7.61 21.39
CA TYR A 43 5.59 7.17 20.63
C TYR A 43 6.73 6.62 21.51
N ALA A 44 6.72 6.92 22.81
CA ALA A 44 7.73 6.46 23.78
C ALA A 44 7.56 4.98 24.23
N ALA A 45 6.89 4.16 23.40
CA ALA A 45 6.57 2.78 23.72
C ALA A 45 7.75 1.83 23.48
N ARG A 46 7.67 0.57 23.98
CA ARG A 46 8.79 -0.38 23.92
C ARG A 46 9.38 -0.55 22.51
N PRO A 47 10.72 -0.65 22.36
CA PRO A 47 11.40 -0.75 21.07
C PRO A 47 10.94 -1.88 20.17
N GLU A 48 10.40 -2.96 20.72
CA GLU A 48 10.03 -4.16 19.94
C GLU A 48 8.74 -3.96 19.12
N LEU A 49 7.85 -3.04 19.50
CA LEU A 49 6.56 -2.82 18.82
C LEU A 49 6.20 -1.33 18.66
N PRO A 50 7.05 -0.54 18.00
CA PRO A 50 6.89 0.91 17.98
C PRO A 50 5.60 1.33 17.27
N PHE A 51 4.96 2.37 17.81
CA PHE A 51 3.88 3.04 17.09
C PHE A 51 4.48 3.89 15.95
N THR A 52 4.21 3.50 14.70
CA THR A 52 4.85 4.07 13.50
C THR A 52 3.91 4.94 12.65
N TYR A 53 2.69 5.18 13.14
CA TYR A 53 1.63 5.86 12.40
C TYR A 53 1.63 7.39 12.65
N PRO A 54 1.03 8.17 11.74
CA PRO A 54 0.92 9.62 11.92
C PRO A 54 0.11 9.99 13.17
N PRO A 55 0.29 11.21 13.73
CA PRO A 55 -0.37 11.63 14.97
C PRO A 55 -1.89 11.51 14.96
N PHE A 56 -2.52 11.74 13.79
CA PHE A 56 -3.96 11.53 13.63
C PHE A 56 -4.42 10.10 13.99
N ALA A 57 -3.58 9.09 13.76
CA ALA A 57 -3.87 7.71 14.10
C ALA A 57 -3.89 7.45 15.62
N VAL A 58 -3.27 8.31 16.44
CA VAL A 58 -3.38 8.22 17.91
C VAL A 58 -4.84 8.47 18.33
N LEU A 59 -5.54 9.40 17.67
CA LEU A 59 -6.95 9.67 17.94
C LEU A 59 -7.84 8.48 17.60
N LEU A 60 -7.51 7.77 16.52
CA LEU A 60 -8.20 6.52 16.14
C LEU A 60 -7.86 5.36 17.08
N SER A 61 -6.72 5.43 17.77
CA SER A 61 -6.27 4.44 18.74
C SER A 61 -6.99 4.55 20.08
N VAL A 62 -7.53 5.72 20.43
CA VAL A 62 -8.33 5.94 21.65
C VAL A 62 -9.55 5.02 21.73
N PRO A 63 -10.49 4.99 20.75
CA PRO A 63 -11.62 4.07 20.82
C PRO A 63 -11.20 2.58 20.77
N MET A 64 -10.05 2.27 20.15
CA MET A 64 -9.49 0.91 20.18
C MET A 64 -9.02 0.52 21.58
N ALA A 65 -8.38 1.44 22.31
CA ALA A 65 -7.97 1.23 23.68
C ALA A 65 -9.15 1.00 24.64
N LEU A 66 -10.26 1.72 24.42
CA LEU A 66 -11.46 1.63 25.25
C LEU A 66 -12.26 0.34 24.98
N ALA A 67 -12.29 -0.14 23.74
CA ALA A 67 -13.04 -1.34 23.36
C ALA A 67 -12.26 -2.22 22.35
N PRO A 68 -11.17 -2.90 22.76
CA PRO A 68 -10.31 -3.66 21.84
C PRO A 68 -11.06 -4.74 21.05
N GLY A 69 -11.99 -5.46 21.69
CA GLY A 69 -12.79 -6.49 21.02
C GLY A 69 -13.73 -5.93 19.93
N VAL A 70 -14.30 -4.74 20.14
CA VAL A 70 -15.12 -4.06 19.13
C VAL A 70 -14.25 -3.57 17.99
N ALA A 71 -13.09 -2.99 18.30
CA ALA A 71 -12.12 -2.57 17.30
C ALA A 71 -11.70 -3.74 16.41
N LEU A 72 -11.37 -4.89 16.99
CA LEU A 72 -11.03 -6.11 16.25
C LEU A 72 -12.15 -6.54 15.30
N ALA A 73 -13.40 -6.56 15.77
CA ALA A 73 -14.56 -6.93 14.95
C ALA A 73 -14.79 -5.95 13.78
N VAL A 74 -14.63 -4.65 14.03
CA VAL A 74 -14.73 -3.61 12.99
C VAL A 74 -13.60 -3.77 11.97
N LEU A 75 -12.35 -3.87 12.41
CA LEU A 75 -11.19 -4.01 11.52
C LEU A 75 -11.26 -5.30 10.69
N THR A 76 -11.72 -6.39 11.30
CA THR A 76 -12.01 -7.66 10.61
C THR A 76 -13.04 -7.46 9.52
N THR A 77 -14.19 -6.87 9.86
CA THR A 77 -15.28 -6.63 8.90
C THR A 77 -14.81 -5.76 7.74
N LEU A 78 -14.10 -4.66 8.03
CA LEU A 78 -13.57 -3.75 7.02
C LEU A 78 -12.56 -4.44 6.10
N THR A 79 -11.70 -5.31 6.64
CA THR A 79 -10.75 -6.10 5.85
C THR A 79 -11.47 -7.03 4.88
N LEU A 80 -12.46 -7.79 5.36
CA LEU A 80 -13.24 -8.70 4.51
C LEU A 80 -13.99 -7.93 3.41
N VAL A 81 -14.61 -6.80 3.76
CA VAL A 81 -15.34 -5.94 2.81
C VAL A 81 -14.40 -5.32 1.79
N ALA A 82 -13.24 -4.81 2.20
CA ALA A 82 -12.27 -4.18 1.30
C ALA A 82 -11.68 -5.19 0.31
N ALA A 83 -11.28 -6.38 0.79
CA ALA A 83 -10.71 -7.42 -0.05
C ALA A 83 -11.73 -7.97 -1.06
N ALA A 84 -12.91 -8.36 -0.60
CA ALA A 84 -13.98 -8.82 -1.48
C ALA A 84 -14.43 -7.69 -2.41
N GLY A 85 -14.65 -6.48 -1.90
CA GLY A 85 -15.06 -5.31 -2.67
C GLY A 85 -14.09 -4.96 -3.80
N GLY A 86 -12.78 -4.97 -3.52
CA GLY A 86 -11.73 -4.75 -4.52
C GLY A 86 -11.71 -5.83 -5.60
N ALA A 87 -11.68 -7.10 -5.21
CA ALA A 87 -11.66 -8.23 -6.14
C ALA A 87 -12.94 -8.31 -7.00
N LEU A 88 -14.09 -8.09 -6.37
CA LEU A 88 -15.37 -8.09 -7.06
C LEU A 88 -15.49 -6.88 -8.00
N SER A 89 -15.03 -5.70 -7.60
CA SER A 89 -14.99 -4.53 -8.50
C SER A 89 -14.10 -4.80 -9.70
N ALA A 90 -12.95 -5.45 -9.49
CA ALA A 90 -12.08 -5.87 -10.57
C ALA A 90 -12.77 -6.87 -11.52
N ALA A 91 -13.63 -7.75 -11.02
CA ALA A 91 -14.40 -8.67 -11.85
C ALA A 91 -15.62 -8.03 -12.55
N ARG A 92 -16.20 -6.92 -12.04
CA ARG A 92 -17.56 -6.47 -12.47
C ARG A 92 -17.51 -5.85 -13.85
N ASP A 93 -16.41 -5.18 -14.08
CA ASP A 93 -16.12 -4.53 -15.34
C ASP A 93 -15.62 -5.51 -16.42
N ALA A 94 -15.74 -6.83 -16.21
CA ALA A 94 -15.59 -7.86 -17.25
C ALA A 94 -16.84 -8.02 -18.12
N GLY A 95 -18.02 -7.62 -17.63
CA GLY A 95 -19.32 -7.84 -18.28
C GLY A 95 -19.72 -6.80 -19.33
N ARG A 96 -18.87 -5.79 -19.61
CA ARG A 96 -19.07 -4.86 -20.74
C ARG A 96 -18.15 -5.28 -21.89
N PRO A 97 -18.58 -6.19 -22.78
CA PRO A 97 -17.82 -6.47 -23.98
C PRO A 97 -17.63 -5.16 -24.75
N SER A 98 -16.37 -4.81 -24.99
CA SER A 98 -15.99 -3.84 -26.00
C SER A 98 -16.53 -4.36 -27.33
N LEU A 99 -17.66 -3.83 -27.78
CA LEU A 99 -18.22 -4.06 -29.11
C LEU A 99 -17.27 -3.45 -30.16
N ALA A 100 -16.18 -4.15 -30.46
CA ALA A 100 -15.27 -3.84 -31.55
C ALA A 100 -14.51 -5.11 -31.93
N GLY A 101 -15.25 -6.12 -32.38
CA GLY A 101 -14.76 -7.27 -33.12
C GLY A 101 -15.83 -7.60 -34.14
N HIS A 102 -15.48 -7.59 -35.42
CA HIS A 102 -16.40 -7.73 -36.54
C HIS A 102 -16.98 -9.14 -36.60
N GLY A 103 -18.04 -9.38 -35.82
CA GLY A 103 -18.90 -10.54 -35.91
C GLY A 103 -20.30 -10.12 -35.47
N PRO A 104 -21.38 -10.70 -36.04
CA PRO A 104 -22.73 -10.40 -35.59
C PRO A 104 -22.82 -10.66 -34.07
N PRO A 105 -23.53 -9.81 -33.31
CA PRO A 105 -23.66 -10.01 -31.89
C PRO A 105 -24.38 -11.35 -31.69
N ALA A 106 -23.64 -12.38 -31.30
CA ALA A 106 -24.23 -13.49 -30.59
C ALA A 106 -24.85 -12.85 -29.35
N ARG A 107 -26.16 -12.61 -29.42
CA ARG A 107 -26.99 -12.24 -28.28
C ARG A 107 -26.89 -13.42 -27.33
N LEU A 108 -25.85 -13.44 -26.49
CA LEU A 108 -25.85 -14.25 -25.30
C LEU A 108 -27.08 -13.77 -24.54
N SER A 109 -28.09 -14.64 -24.52
CA SER A 109 -29.35 -14.37 -23.86
C SER A 109 -29.03 -13.97 -22.41
N PRO A 110 -29.57 -12.85 -21.88
CA PRO A 110 -29.31 -12.42 -20.50
C PRO A 110 -29.74 -13.42 -19.41
N ARG A 111 -30.24 -14.60 -19.78
CA ARG A 111 -30.85 -15.59 -18.90
C ARG A 111 -30.04 -16.90 -18.77
N GLN A 112 -29.15 -17.26 -19.69
CA GLN A 112 -28.57 -18.62 -19.71
C GLN A 112 -27.24 -18.82 -18.96
N ASP A 113 -26.48 -17.78 -18.61
CA ASP A 113 -25.19 -17.93 -17.89
C ASP A 113 -25.16 -17.36 -16.47
N SER A 114 -26.32 -17.02 -15.91
CA SER A 114 -26.41 -16.38 -14.60
C SER A 114 -25.78 -17.23 -13.48
N GLY A 115 -25.83 -18.57 -13.59
CA GLY A 115 -25.21 -19.50 -12.66
C GLY A 115 -23.68 -19.50 -12.70
N ARG A 116 -23.09 -19.60 -13.91
CA ARG A 116 -21.62 -19.59 -14.10
C ARG A 116 -21.00 -18.26 -13.70
N VAL A 117 -21.67 -17.16 -14.06
CA VAL A 117 -21.26 -15.81 -13.64
C VAL A 117 -21.30 -15.69 -12.12
N ARG A 118 -22.41 -16.09 -11.47
CA ARG A 118 -22.50 -16.12 -9.99
C ARG A 118 -21.45 -17.01 -9.35
N LEU A 119 -21.15 -18.17 -9.93
CA LEU A 119 -20.10 -19.05 -9.40
C LEU A 119 -18.71 -18.40 -9.52
N ALA A 120 -18.40 -17.76 -10.64
CA ALA A 120 -17.16 -17.01 -10.80
C ALA A 120 -17.07 -15.84 -9.81
N TRP A 121 -18.20 -15.17 -9.54
CA TRP A 121 -18.29 -14.12 -8.51
C TRP A 121 -17.96 -14.64 -7.12
N VAL A 122 -18.57 -15.75 -6.75
CA VAL A 122 -18.34 -16.41 -5.47
C VAL A 122 -16.89 -16.88 -5.38
N ALA A 123 -16.34 -17.48 -6.43
CA ALA A 123 -14.95 -17.93 -6.46
C ALA A 123 -13.94 -16.78 -6.32
N VAL A 124 -14.16 -15.65 -7.00
CA VAL A 124 -13.31 -14.46 -6.88
C VAL A 124 -13.40 -13.86 -5.47
N GLY A 125 -14.61 -13.73 -4.93
CA GLY A 125 -14.82 -13.25 -3.57
C GLY A 125 -14.15 -14.17 -2.55
N ALA A 126 -14.42 -15.47 -2.61
CA ALA A 126 -13.84 -16.47 -1.73
C ALA A 126 -12.31 -16.51 -1.82
N GLY A 127 -11.75 -16.50 -3.03
CA GLY A 127 -10.30 -16.47 -3.23
C GLY A 127 -9.64 -15.22 -2.65
N ALA A 128 -10.29 -14.06 -2.75
CA ALA A 128 -9.80 -12.83 -2.10
C ALA A 128 -9.88 -12.92 -0.57
N LEU A 129 -10.96 -13.46 -0.01
CA LEU A 129 -11.12 -13.61 1.45
C LEU A 129 -10.17 -14.65 2.05
N LEU A 130 -9.87 -15.72 1.31
CA LEU A 130 -8.95 -16.78 1.72
C LEU A 130 -7.48 -16.42 1.46
N SER A 131 -7.20 -15.27 0.86
CA SER A 131 -5.85 -14.84 0.55
C SER A 131 -4.98 -14.68 1.80
N GLU A 132 -3.68 -15.00 1.69
CA GLU A 132 -2.73 -14.80 2.77
C GLU A 132 -2.70 -13.36 3.29
N PRO A 133 -2.69 -12.31 2.44
CA PRO A 133 -2.68 -10.95 2.96
C PRO A 133 -3.91 -10.63 3.83
N VAL A 134 -5.07 -11.20 3.50
CA VAL A 134 -6.28 -11.08 4.32
C VAL A 134 -6.14 -11.88 5.60
N ARG A 135 -5.78 -13.18 5.52
CA ARG A 135 -5.61 -14.04 6.71
C ARG A 135 -4.62 -13.42 7.70
N ARG A 136 -3.49 -12.90 7.20
CA ARG A 136 -2.45 -12.24 7.99
C ARG A 136 -2.93 -10.92 8.59
N THR A 137 -3.66 -10.10 7.83
CA THR A 137 -4.29 -8.85 8.36
C THR A 137 -5.25 -9.16 9.52
N LEU A 138 -6.07 -10.21 9.38
CA LEU A 138 -7.03 -10.64 10.40
C LEU A 138 -6.33 -11.18 11.64
N HIS A 139 -5.28 -11.98 11.45
CA HIS A 139 -4.47 -12.51 12.54
C HIS A 139 -3.82 -11.39 13.36
N LEU A 140 -3.29 -10.35 12.70
CA LEU A 140 -2.61 -9.24 13.36
C LEU A 140 -3.56 -8.19 13.96
N GLY A 141 -4.83 -8.11 13.50
CA GLY A 141 -5.75 -7.06 13.89
C GLY A 141 -5.43 -5.70 13.25
N GLN A 142 -5.00 -5.71 11.99
CA GLN A 142 -4.44 -4.55 11.28
C GLN A 142 -5.49 -3.57 10.73
N VAL A 143 -5.12 -2.28 10.64
CA VAL A 143 -5.96 -1.21 10.08
C VAL A 143 -5.96 -1.15 8.54
N ASN A 144 -5.24 -2.04 7.87
CA ASN A 144 -5.14 -2.03 6.42
C ASN A 144 -6.50 -2.14 5.73
N GLY A 145 -7.42 -2.95 6.29
CA GLY A 145 -8.80 -3.06 5.79
C GLY A 145 -9.56 -1.74 5.85
N LEU A 146 -9.42 -0.97 6.94
CA LEU A 146 -9.98 0.37 7.07
C LEU A 146 -9.42 1.30 6.00
N VAL A 147 -8.09 1.35 5.89
CA VAL A 147 -7.39 2.26 4.98
C VAL A 147 -7.70 1.94 3.51
N VAL A 148 -7.60 0.68 3.09
CA VAL A 148 -7.93 0.25 1.72
C VAL A 148 -9.43 0.41 1.45
N GLY A 149 -10.28 0.12 2.43
CA GLY A 149 -11.73 0.31 2.34
C GLY A 149 -12.10 1.77 2.06
N LEU A 150 -11.52 2.72 2.79
CA LEU A 150 -11.72 4.16 2.55
C LEU A 150 -11.34 4.55 1.13
N VAL A 151 -10.17 4.09 0.63
CA VAL A 151 -9.71 4.36 -0.74
C VAL A 151 -10.68 3.80 -1.79
N LEU A 152 -11.12 2.55 -1.62
CA LEU A 152 -12.04 1.90 -2.54
C LEU A 152 -13.41 2.61 -2.55
N VAL A 153 -13.96 2.93 -1.38
CA VAL A 153 -15.22 3.67 -1.27
C VAL A 153 -15.08 5.03 -1.95
N ASP A 154 -14.02 5.76 -1.66
CA ASP A 154 -13.80 7.09 -2.23
C ASP A 154 -13.69 7.06 -3.75
N LEU A 155 -12.76 6.27 -4.28
CA LEU A 155 -12.42 6.32 -5.70
C LEU A 155 -13.39 5.57 -6.59
N LEU A 156 -14.16 4.61 -6.04
CA LEU A 156 -15.11 3.81 -6.82
C LEU A 156 -16.57 4.22 -6.61
N LEU A 157 -16.95 4.66 -5.41
CA LEU A 157 -18.35 4.84 -5.03
C LEU A 157 -18.71 6.31 -4.77
N VAL A 158 -17.82 7.10 -4.17
CA VAL A 158 -18.11 8.50 -3.84
C VAL A 158 -18.28 9.34 -5.12
N PRO A 159 -19.36 10.15 -5.22
CA PRO A 159 -19.57 11.05 -6.35
C PRO A 159 -18.44 12.05 -6.53
N ARG A 160 -18.17 12.43 -7.79
CA ARG A 160 -17.03 13.28 -8.16
C ARG A 160 -16.88 14.58 -7.35
N PRO A 161 -17.95 15.31 -6.95
CA PRO A 161 -17.79 16.54 -6.16
C PRO A 161 -17.18 16.31 -4.76
N TRP A 162 -17.39 15.13 -4.16
CA TRP A 162 -16.94 14.80 -2.80
C TRP A 162 -15.76 13.85 -2.77
N ARG A 163 -15.40 13.28 -3.93
CA ARG A 163 -14.32 12.30 -4.07
C ARG A 163 -12.96 12.90 -3.72
N GLY A 164 -12.17 12.17 -2.94
CA GLY A 164 -10.78 12.47 -2.58
C GLY A 164 -10.60 12.63 -1.08
N TRP A 165 -11.64 13.09 -0.35
CA TRP A 165 -11.53 13.36 1.09
C TRP A 165 -11.23 12.11 1.90
N LEU A 166 -11.93 11.00 1.64
CA LEU A 166 -11.73 9.75 2.40
C LEU A 166 -10.35 9.13 2.13
N THR A 167 -9.83 9.24 0.91
CA THR A 167 -8.46 8.82 0.58
C THR A 167 -7.43 9.69 1.31
N GLY A 168 -7.69 11.00 1.43
CA GLY A 168 -6.87 11.90 2.25
C GLY A 168 -6.89 11.52 3.74
N VAL A 169 -8.06 11.20 4.29
CA VAL A 169 -8.19 10.69 5.68
C VAL A 169 -7.44 9.38 5.85
N ALA A 170 -7.54 8.47 4.89
CA ALA A 170 -6.79 7.21 4.90
C ALA A 170 -5.26 7.46 4.96
N ALA A 171 -4.75 8.45 4.21
CA ALA A 171 -3.36 8.87 4.25
C ALA A 171 -2.94 9.46 5.61
N GLY A 172 -3.88 10.10 6.31
CA GLY A 172 -3.70 10.58 7.67
C GLY A 172 -3.61 9.45 8.70
N THR A 173 -4.36 8.37 8.49
CA THR A 173 -4.31 7.17 9.33
C THR A 173 -3.04 6.36 9.12
N LYS A 174 -2.61 6.21 7.87
CA LYS A 174 -1.38 5.52 7.47
C LYS A 174 -0.84 6.24 6.25
N LEU A 175 0.44 6.61 6.22
CA LEU A 175 0.97 7.51 5.17
C LEU A 175 0.87 6.93 3.75
N THR A 176 0.87 5.60 3.61
CA THR A 176 0.97 4.89 2.33
C THR A 176 -0.14 5.22 1.32
N PRO A 177 -1.43 5.38 1.70
CA PRO A 177 -2.49 5.84 0.81
C PRO A 177 -2.26 7.13 0.03
N LEU A 178 -1.32 7.99 0.42
CA LEU A 178 -1.03 9.19 -0.34
C LEU A 178 -0.65 8.87 -1.80
N VAL A 179 -0.09 7.68 -2.07
CA VAL A 179 0.21 7.20 -3.43
C VAL A 179 -1.02 7.16 -4.36
N PHE A 180 -2.23 7.01 -3.81
CA PHE A 180 -3.46 6.98 -4.61
C PHE A 180 -3.80 8.33 -5.25
N VAL A 181 -3.14 9.43 -4.86
CA VAL A 181 -3.23 10.71 -5.57
C VAL A 181 -2.83 10.58 -7.04
N LEU A 182 -1.96 9.63 -7.39
CA LEU A 182 -1.55 9.35 -8.76
C LEU A 182 -2.73 8.92 -9.66
N HIS A 183 -3.77 8.29 -9.09
CA HIS A 183 -4.94 7.86 -9.85
C HIS A 183 -5.72 9.03 -10.48
N PRO A 184 -6.25 10.01 -9.71
CA PRO A 184 -6.91 11.17 -10.29
C PRO A 184 -5.96 12.04 -11.13
N LEU A 185 -4.66 12.14 -10.77
CA LEU A 185 -3.68 12.86 -11.58
C LEU A 185 -3.55 12.27 -13.01
N ALA A 186 -3.44 10.95 -13.12
CA ALA A 186 -3.39 10.25 -14.41
C ALA A 186 -4.68 10.45 -15.24
N ARG A 187 -5.81 10.67 -14.56
CA ARG A 187 -7.11 10.97 -15.17
C ARG A 187 -7.36 12.46 -15.40
N ARG A 188 -6.41 13.32 -15.04
CA ARG A 188 -6.54 14.79 -15.06
C ARG A 188 -7.72 15.29 -14.22
N ASP A 189 -8.10 14.52 -13.20
CA ASP A 189 -9.11 14.92 -12.21
C ASP A 189 -8.44 15.69 -11.06
N TRP A 190 -7.92 16.88 -11.39
CA TRP A 190 -7.17 17.73 -10.47
C TRP A 190 -7.95 18.07 -9.20
N ALA A 191 -9.27 18.27 -9.30
CA ALA A 191 -10.12 18.56 -8.16
C ALA A 191 -10.10 17.42 -7.13
N THR A 192 -10.18 16.17 -7.58
CA THR A 192 -10.06 15.00 -6.70
C THR A 192 -8.65 14.89 -6.12
N ALA A 193 -7.60 15.11 -6.92
CA ALA A 193 -6.22 15.09 -6.42
C ALA A 193 -5.99 16.13 -5.31
N VAL A 194 -6.48 17.36 -5.51
CA VAL A 194 -6.42 18.42 -4.51
C VAL A 194 -7.19 18.04 -3.25
N ARG A 195 -8.39 17.44 -3.36
CA ARG A 195 -9.15 16.97 -2.18
C ARG A 195 -8.46 15.85 -1.41
N ILE A 196 -7.70 14.97 -2.07
CA ILE A 196 -6.86 13.98 -1.39
C ILE A 196 -5.80 14.67 -0.54
N VAL A 197 -5.05 15.60 -1.14
CA VAL A 197 -4.00 16.34 -0.44
C VAL A 197 -4.60 17.20 0.69
N ALA A 198 -5.74 17.85 0.44
CA ALA A 198 -6.43 18.64 1.44
C ALA A 198 -6.98 17.80 2.59
N GLY A 199 -7.55 16.61 2.32
CA GLY A 199 -8.00 15.68 3.35
C GLY A 199 -6.85 15.18 4.21
N PHE A 200 -5.72 14.85 3.58
CA PHE A 200 -4.50 14.51 4.30
C PHE A 200 -4.01 15.68 5.16
N ALA A 201 -3.87 16.88 4.59
CA ALA A 201 -3.46 18.08 5.31
C ALA A 201 -4.40 18.39 6.50
N ALA A 202 -5.71 18.18 6.35
CA ALA A 202 -6.67 18.34 7.44
C ALA A 202 -6.39 17.35 8.59
N THR A 203 -6.08 16.08 8.30
CA THR A 203 -5.70 15.12 9.35
C THR A 203 -4.39 15.48 10.03
N VAL A 204 -3.40 15.99 9.27
CA VAL A 204 -2.13 16.49 9.82
C VAL A 204 -2.39 17.67 10.75
N LEU A 205 -3.24 18.61 10.34
CA LEU A 205 -3.63 19.76 11.15
C LEU A 205 -4.34 19.32 12.44
N VAL A 206 -5.29 18.40 12.36
CA VAL A 206 -5.95 17.84 13.55
C VAL A 206 -4.93 17.20 14.48
N GLY A 207 -3.99 16.41 13.95
CA GLY A 207 -2.89 15.84 14.73
C GLY A 207 -2.04 16.92 15.41
N ALA A 208 -1.66 17.96 14.69
CA ALA A 208 -0.84 19.06 15.22
C ALA A 208 -1.57 19.91 16.26
N LEU A 209 -2.90 20.04 16.17
CA LEU A 209 -3.69 20.78 17.15
C LEU A 209 -3.94 19.99 18.43
N VAL A 210 -4.11 18.65 18.33
CA VAL A 210 -4.41 17.80 19.49
C VAL A 210 -3.14 17.25 20.16
N LEU A 211 -2.11 16.93 19.37
CA LEU A 211 -0.81 16.38 19.80
C LEU A 211 0.35 17.23 19.22
N PRO A 212 0.55 18.49 19.67
CA PRO A 212 1.50 19.41 19.04
C PRO A 212 2.95 18.95 19.16
N ALA A 213 3.36 18.47 20.34
CA ALA A 213 4.74 18.03 20.59
C ALA A 213 5.07 16.76 19.81
N GLU A 214 4.18 15.77 19.89
CA GLU A 214 4.30 14.48 19.22
C GLU A 214 4.23 14.66 17.70
N SER A 215 3.39 15.57 17.21
CA SER A 215 3.34 15.89 15.78
C SER A 215 4.64 16.50 15.28
N ARG A 216 5.25 17.41 16.04
CA ARG A 216 6.55 17.97 15.68
C ARG A 216 7.59 16.85 15.60
N THR A 217 7.72 16.05 16.65
CA THR A 217 8.66 14.92 16.71
C THR A 217 8.42 13.94 15.57
N TYR A 218 7.16 13.64 15.26
CA TYR A 218 6.80 12.74 14.17
C TYR A 218 7.30 13.23 12.82
N TRP A 219 6.95 14.47 12.45
CA TRP A 219 7.25 15.00 11.11
C TRP A 219 8.73 15.38 10.92
N THR A 220 9.45 15.73 12.00
CA THR A 220 10.87 16.14 11.89
C THR A 220 11.86 15.00 12.10
N SER A 221 11.46 13.91 12.75
CA SER A 221 12.37 12.81 13.09
C SER A 221 11.79 11.45 12.72
N LEU A 222 10.64 11.09 13.30
CA LEU A 222 10.14 9.72 13.23
C LEU A 222 9.79 9.29 11.80
N ALA A 223 9.10 10.15 11.04
CA ALA A 223 8.69 9.87 9.67
C ALA A 223 9.88 9.72 8.70
N LEU A 224 11.06 10.22 9.08
CA LEU A 224 12.28 10.20 8.26
C LEU A 224 13.20 9.02 8.59
N ASP A 225 12.88 8.24 9.63
CA ASP A 225 13.65 7.08 10.05
C ASP A 225 12.90 5.77 9.71
N PRO A 226 13.19 5.18 8.53
CA PRO A 226 12.55 3.94 8.09
C PRO A 226 12.97 2.71 8.90
N GLY A 227 14.10 2.76 9.63
CA GLY A 227 14.58 1.64 10.45
C GLY A 227 13.64 1.29 11.60
N ARG A 228 12.81 2.25 12.01
CA ARG A 228 11.80 2.11 13.08
C ARG A 228 10.65 1.17 12.74
N VAL A 229 10.41 0.95 11.45
CA VAL A 229 9.26 0.15 11.02
C VAL A 229 9.58 -1.34 11.08
N GLY A 230 10.83 -1.72 10.86
CA GLY A 230 11.30 -3.11 10.95
C GLY A 230 12.57 -3.35 10.15
N ALA A 231 13.21 -4.49 10.38
CA ALA A 231 14.43 -4.88 9.66
C ALA A 231 14.10 -5.29 8.20
N PRO A 232 14.79 -4.74 7.18
CA PRO A 232 14.53 -5.07 5.78
C PRO A 232 14.59 -6.57 5.46
N GLY A 233 15.52 -7.30 6.08
CA GLY A 233 15.71 -8.73 5.88
C GLY A 233 14.63 -9.63 6.49
N PHE A 234 13.78 -9.12 7.39
CA PHE A 234 12.76 -9.93 8.08
C PHE A 234 11.81 -10.58 7.09
N ALA A 235 11.66 -11.90 7.11
CA ALA A 235 11.03 -12.69 6.03
C ALA A 235 9.59 -12.27 5.66
N ASP A 236 8.83 -11.69 6.59
CA ASP A 236 7.49 -11.14 6.31
C ASP A 236 7.53 -9.86 5.44
N ASN A 237 8.70 -9.23 5.28
CA ASN A 237 8.92 -8.09 4.40
C ASN A 237 8.96 -8.54 2.93
N GLN A 238 7.84 -8.32 2.26
CA GLN A 238 7.57 -8.54 0.83
C GLN A 238 7.79 -7.24 0.01
N SER A 239 8.84 -6.48 0.32
CA SER A 239 9.29 -5.33 -0.49
C SER A 239 10.38 -5.72 -1.48
N LEU A 240 10.64 -4.82 -2.45
CA LEU A 240 11.81 -4.95 -3.32
C LEU A 240 13.12 -4.83 -2.54
N LEU A 241 13.18 -3.99 -1.50
CA LEU A 241 14.36 -3.90 -0.64
C LEU A 241 14.60 -5.21 0.11
N GLY A 242 13.58 -5.79 0.73
CA GLY A 242 13.70 -7.10 1.40
C GLY A 242 14.08 -8.24 0.46
N LEU A 243 13.61 -8.21 -0.79
CA LEU A 243 14.08 -9.14 -1.83
C LEU A 243 15.58 -9.00 -2.09
N PHE A 244 16.06 -7.77 -2.34
CA PHE A 244 17.47 -7.56 -2.66
C PHE A 244 18.38 -7.72 -1.44
N ASP A 245 17.87 -7.48 -0.23
CA ASP A 245 18.59 -7.76 1.01
C ASP A 245 18.91 -9.27 1.16
N ARG A 246 17.98 -10.14 0.74
CA ARG A 246 18.16 -11.60 0.77
C ARG A 246 19.00 -12.14 -0.38
N VAL A 247 18.90 -11.53 -1.56
CA VAL A 247 19.49 -12.07 -2.80
C VAL A 247 20.85 -11.44 -3.13
N VAL A 248 21.04 -10.15 -2.82
CA VAL A 248 22.26 -9.38 -3.08
C VAL A 248 22.55 -8.40 -1.92
N PRO A 249 22.77 -8.89 -0.68
CA PRO A 249 22.83 -8.04 0.53
C PRO A 249 23.72 -6.80 0.40
N GLY A 250 24.93 -6.96 -0.16
CA GLY A 250 25.89 -5.85 -0.33
C GLY A 250 25.48 -4.76 -1.34
N HIS A 251 24.44 -4.97 -2.13
CA HIS A 251 23.95 -4.02 -3.15
C HIS A 251 22.44 -3.75 -3.02
N ALA A 252 21.82 -4.15 -1.90
CA ALA A 252 20.37 -4.17 -1.75
C ALA A 252 19.71 -2.81 -2.00
N THR A 253 20.23 -1.75 -1.38
CA THR A 253 19.72 -0.38 -1.55
C THR A 253 19.84 0.13 -2.98
N ALA A 254 21.00 -0.09 -3.63
CA ALA A 254 21.22 0.34 -5.01
C ALA A 254 20.30 -0.41 -5.99
N ALA A 255 20.15 -1.73 -5.82
CA ALA A 255 19.25 -2.55 -6.61
C ALA A 255 17.78 -2.15 -6.39
N TRP A 256 17.39 -1.86 -5.15
CA TRP A 256 16.06 -1.38 -4.81
C TRP A 256 15.75 -0.02 -5.46
N LEU A 257 16.68 0.95 -5.42
CA LEU A 257 16.51 2.24 -6.07
C LEU A 257 16.36 2.09 -7.59
N ALA A 258 17.20 1.27 -8.23
CA ALA A 258 17.12 1.00 -9.66
C ALA A 258 15.78 0.34 -10.05
N ALA A 259 15.37 -0.68 -9.29
CA ALA A 259 14.09 -1.36 -9.50
C ALA A 259 12.88 -0.43 -9.24
N SER A 260 13.01 0.48 -8.28
CA SER A 260 11.99 1.50 -7.97
C SER A 260 11.80 2.47 -9.14
N VAL A 261 12.88 2.93 -9.77
CA VAL A 261 12.80 3.77 -10.98
C VAL A 261 12.08 3.03 -12.12
N LEU A 262 12.40 1.76 -12.33
CA LEU A 262 11.71 0.92 -13.33
C LEU A 262 10.22 0.73 -12.99
N ALA A 263 9.90 0.50 -11.71
CA ALA A 263 8.54 0.37 -11.23
C ALA A 263 7.74 1.66 -11.42
N VAL A 264 8.32 2.83 -11.15
CA VAL A 264 7.70 4.14 -11.45
C VAL A 264 7.41 4.26 -12.94
N GLY A 265 8.39 3.99 -13.81
CA GLY A 265 8.18 4.03 -15.26
C GLY A 265 7.04 3.12 -15.72
N ALA A 266 7.05 1.85 -15.27
CA ALA A 266 5.99 0.89 -15.57
C ALA A 266 4.63 1.33 -15.01
N GLY A 267 4.58 1.86 -13.80
CA GLY A 267 3.37 2.35 -13.13
C GLY A 267 2.76 3.55 -13.84
N LEU A 268 3.57 4.52 -14.26
CA LEU A 268 3.10 5.67 -15.04
C LEU A 268 2.54 5.24 -16.40
N VAL A 269 3.23 4.32 -17.10
CA VAL A 269 2.74 3.75 -18.36
C VAL A 269 1.42 2.99 -18.15
N ALA A 270 1.33 2.18 -17.10
CA ALA A 270 0.11 1.47 -16.74
C ALA A 270 -1.03 2.45 -16.42
N LEU A 271 -0.82 3.44 -15.56
CA LEU A 271 -1.82 4.48 -15.23
C LEU A 271 -2.32 5.20 -16.49
N GLN A 272 -1.42 5.61 -17.37
CA GLN A 272 -1.76 6.29 -18.60
C GLN A 272 -2.60 5.42 -19.55
N ARG A 273 -2.28 4.12 -19.66
CA ARG A 273 -3.05 3.16 -20.46
C ARG A 273 -4.41 2.84 -19.83
N ARG A 274 -4.51 2.92 -18.50
CA ARG A 274 -5.71 2.53 -17.72
C ARG A 274 -6.65 3.69 -17.43
N ARG A 275 -6.23 4.94 -17.68
CA ARG A 275 -7.00 6.16 -17.35
C ARG A 275 -8.44 6.17 -17.90
N GLY A 276 -8.66 5.56 -19.07
CA GLY A 276 -9.99 5.44 -19.71
C GLY A 276 -10.75 4.15 -19.42
N ARG A 277 -10.25 3.30 -18.52
CA ARG A 277 -10.84 2.00 -18.17
C ARG A 277 -11.55 2.05 -16.82
N ALA A 278 -11.96 0.88 -16.32
CA ALA A 278 -12.52 0.72 -15.00
C ALA A 278 -11.65 1.38 -13.90
N PRO A 279 -12.20 2.20 -12.99
CA PRO A 279 -11.42 2.90 -11.98
C PRO A 279 -10.56 2.00 -11.08
N ILE A 280 -11.07 0.81 -10.74
CA ILE A 280 -10.33 -0.21 -9.96
C ILE A 280 -8.99 -0.57 -10.58
N GLU A 281 -8.85 -0.55 -11.91
CA GLU A 281 -7.58 -0.89 -12.55
C GLU A 281 -6.49 0.15 -12.22
N GLY A 282 -6.83 1.44 -12.17
CA GLY A 282 -5.89 2.48 -11.77
C GLY A 282 -5.58 2.47 -10.27
N VAL A 283 -6.57 2.11 -9.43
CA VAL A 283 -6.37 1.92 -7.99
C VAL A 283 -5.39 0.77 -7.74
N VAL A 284 -5.58 -0.37 -8.41
CA VAL A 284 -4.66 -1.51 -8.32
C VAL A 284 -3.24 -1.11 -8.74
N VAL A 285 -3.07 -0.35 -9.82
CA VAL A 285 -1.73 0.12 -10.25
C VAL A 285 -1.09 0.99 -9.17
N CYS A 286 -1.82 1.92 -8.55
CA CYS A 286 -1.29 2.75 -7.46
C CYS A 286 -0.90 1.91 -6.24
N ALA A 287 -1.71 0.91 -5.89
CA ALA A 287 -1.42 0.01 -4.77
C ALA A 287 -0.15 -0.81 -5.03
N LEU A 288 -0.02 -1.44 -6.20
CA LEU A 288 1.19 -2.17 -6.59
C LEU A 288 2.42 -1.25 -6.57
N LEU A 289 2.30 -0.06 -7.12
CA LEU A 289 3.39 0.91 -7.15
C LEU A 289 3.82 1.31 -5.74
N GLY A 290 2.88 1.70 -4.87
CA GLY A 290 3.20 2.09 -3.49
C GLY A 290 3.91 1.00 -2.70
N LEU A 291 3.50 -0.27 -2.87
CA LEU A 291 4.13 -1.40 -2.18
C LEU A 291 5.51 -1.76 -2.74
N LEU A 292 5.73 -1.62 -4.05
CA LEU A 292 7.03 -1.87 -4.66
C LEU A 292 8.05 -0.78 -4.32
N LEU A 293 7.61 0.48 -4.21
CA LEU A 293 8.48 1.60 -3.85
C LEU A 293 8.78 1.67 -2.36
N SER A 294 7.93 1.10 -1.50
CA SER A 294 8.17 1.11 -0.06
C SER A 294 9.38 0.21 0.30
N PRO A 295 10.30 0.67 1.15
CA PRO A 295 11.40 -0.16 1.66
C PRO A 295 10.91 -1.30 2.55
N ILE A 296 9.71 -1.16 3.12
CA ILE A 296 9.06 -2.18 3.94
C ILE A 296 7.61 -2.35 3.47
N SER A 297 7.29 -3.55 3.01
CA SER A 297 5.97 -3.94 2.56
C SER A 297 5.65 -5.32 3.10
N TRP A 298 5.02 -5.39 4.27
CA TRP A 298 4.63 -6.67 4.85
C TRP A 298 3.66 -7.44 3.94
N SER A 299 3.66 -8.76 4.02
CA SER A 299 2.72 -9.66 3.32
C SER A 299 1.26 -9.15 3.37
N HIS A 300 0.80 -8.80 4.56
CA HIS A 300 -0.55 -8.28 4.82
C HIS A 300 -0.84 -6.88 4.26
N HIS A 301 0.14 -6.18 3.67
CA HIS A 301 -0.10 -4.94 2.92
C HIS A 301 -0.68 -5.21 1.52
N TRP A 302 -0.51 -6.41 0.96
CA TRP A 302 -0.86 -6.77 -0.42
C TRP A 302 -2.35 -7.12 -0.62
N LEU A 303 -3.26 -6.46 0.11
CA LEU A 303 -4.72 -6.74 0.09
C LEU A 303 -5.38 -6.63 -1.30
N LEU A 304 -4.80 -5.83 -2.22
CA LEU A 304 -5.32 -5.66 -3.58
C LEU A 304 -4.63 -6.54 -4.63
N LEU A 305 -3.71 -7.43 -4.25
CA LEU A 305 -3.12 -8.41 -5.16
C LEU A 305 -4.16 -9.38 -5.77
N PRO A 306 -5.17 -9.89 -5.03
CA PRO A 306 -6.28 -10.63 -5.65
C PRO A 306 -6.98 -9.84 -6.76
N ALA A 307 -7.24 -8.54 -6.55
CA ALA A 307 -7.83 -7.67 -7.56
C ALA A 307 -6.90 -7.52 -8.78
N ALA A 308 -5.58 -7.41 -8.57
CA ALA A 308 -4.60 -7.38 -9.65
C ALA A 308 -4.58 -8.67 -10.49
N ALA A 309 -4.67 -9.83 -9.84
CA ALA A 309 -4.78 -11.12 -10.51
C ALA A 309 -6.02 -11.18 -11.41
N VAL A 310 -7.17 -10.72 -10.90
CA VAL A 310 -8.43 -10.63 -11.67
C VAL A 310 -8.30 -9.68 -12.87
N VAL A 311 -7.65 -8.51 -12.70
CA VAL A 311 -7.41 -7.59 -13.84
C VAL A 311 -6.49 -8.26 -14.88
N CYS A 312 -5.44 -8.96 -14.47
CA CYS A 312 -4.56 -9.70 -15.39
C CYS A 312 -5.32 -10.81 -16.14
N LEU A 313 -6.22 -11.53 -15.45
CA LEU A 313 -7.07 -12.54 -16.07
C LEU A 313 -7.99 -11.93 -17.14
N ARG A 314 -8.61 -10.78 -16.82
CA ARG A 314 -9.44 -10.01 -17.76
C ARG A 314 -8.69 -9.56 -19.00
N ASP A 315 -7.42 -9.20 -18.83
CA ASP A 315 -6.53 -8.83 -19.94
C ASP A 315 -5.96 -10.04 -20.71
N ARG A 316 -6.53 -11.24 -20.50
CA ARG A 316 -6.12 -12.49 -21.16
C ARG A 316 -4.67 -12.86 -20.87
N ARG A 317 -4.23 -12.64 -19.64
CA ARG A 317 -2.92 -13.06 -19.12
C ARG A 317 -3.09 -14.12 -18.03
N PRO A 318 -3.63 -15.31 -18.38
CA PRO A 318 -4.02 -16.31 -17.40
C PRO A 318 -2.82 -16.85 -16.61
N LEU A 319 -1.63 -16.94 -17.21
CA LEU A 319 -0.42 -17.36 -16.49
C LEU A 319 -0.05 -16.39 -15.37
N VAL A 320 -0.04 -15.08 -15.64
CA VAL A 320 0.26 -14.05 -14.63
C VAL A 320 -0.81 -14.03 -13.55
N ALA A 321 -2.09 -14.16 -13.95
CA ALA A 321 -3.19 -14.25 -13.01
C ALA A 321 -3.11 -15.52 -12.13
N ALA A 322 -2.70 -16.66 -12.70
CA ALA A 322 -2.52 -17.92 -11.99
C ALA A 322 -1.34 -17.84 -11.02
N ILE A 323 -0.21 -17.25 -11.43
CA ILE A 323 0.93 -16.99 -10.53
C ILE A 323 0.49 -16.11 -9.36
N ALA A 324 -0.10 -14.94 -9.65
CA ALA A 324 -0.55 -14.03 -8.59
C ALA A 324 -1.62 -14.67 -7.69
N GLY A 325 -2.59 -15.39 -8.25
CA GLY A 325 -3.62 -16.11 -7.50
C GLY A 325 -3.05 -17.23 -6.63
N ALA A 326 -2.12 -18.04 -7.17
CA ALA A 326 -1.47 -19.12 -6.45
C ALA A 326 -0.60 -18.57 -5.32
N THR A 327 0.22 -17.55 -5.59
CA THR A 327 1.03 -16.87 -4.57
C THR A 327 0.15 -16.34 -3.43
N VAL A 328 -0.95 -15.68 -3.77
CA VAL A 328 -1.87 -15.11 -2.78
C VAL A 328 -2.57 -16.19 -1.93
N LEU A 329 -2.75 -17.41 -2.43
CA LEU A 329 -3.39 -18.49 -1.67
C LEU A 329 -2.40 -19.35 -0.88
N LEU A 330 -1.23 -19.60 -1.48
CA LEU A 330 -0.25 -20.62 -1.06
C LEU A 330 1.02 -20.05 -0.43
N ALA A 331 1.29 -18.75 -0.56
CA ALA A 331 2.41 -18.14 0.14
C ALA A 331 2.07 -18.07 1.62
N GLU A 332 2.31 -19.15 2.38
CA GLU A 332 2.72 -18.95 3.76
C GLU A 332 4.12 -18.38 3.71
N PRO A 333 4.42 -17.28 4.41
CA PRO A 333 5.80 -16.84 4.52
C PRO A 333 6.60 -18.02 5.06
N LEU A 334 7.57 -18.52 4.29
CA LEU A 334 8.56 -19.52 4.73
C LEU A 334 9.27 -19.12 6.04
N ALA A 335 9.05 -17.88 6.50
CA ALA A 335 9.30 -17.39 7.85
C ALA A 335 8.67 -18.25 8.98
N SER A 336 7.50 -18.86 8.77
CA SER A 336 6.80 -19.63 9.81
C SER A 336 7.48 -20.97 10.13
N SER A 337 8.39 -21.44 9.28
CA SER A 337 9.10 -22.72 9.47
C SER A 337 10.47 -22.58 10.15
N GLY A 338 10.83 -21.40 10.64
CA GLY A 338 12.11 -21.21 11.36
C GLY A 338 13.37 -21.35 10.49
N ALA A 339 13.21 -21.46 9.16
CA ALA A 339 14.30 -21.60 8.21
C ALA A 339 14.86 -20.24 7.75
N VAL A 340 15.05 -19.29 8.67
CA VAL A 340 15.64 -17.98 8.35
C VAL A 340 17.12 -18.02 8.71
N GLY A 341 17.93 -18.43 7.73
CA GLY A 341 19.38 -18.49 7.87
C GLY A 341 20.14 -18.81 6.58
N GLY A 342 19.46 -19.06 5.45
CA GLY A 342 20.12 -19.29 4.17
C GLY A 342 20.22 -17.99 3.35
N SER A 343 21.45 -17.54 3.10
CA SER A 343 21.71 -16.57 2.04
C SER A 343 21.74 -17.32 0.71
N GLY A 344 20.79 -17.03 -0.19
CA GLY A 344 20.71 -17.73 -1.47
C GLY A 344 19.65 -17.18 -2.42
N LEU A 345 19.97 -17.14 -3.71
CA LEU A 345 19.10 -16.61 -4.77
C LEU A 345 17.72 -17.31 -4.76
N LEU A 346 17.67 -18.63 -4.68
CA LEU A 346 16.43 -19.40 -4.75
C LEU A 346 15.54 -19.16 -3.51
N GLU A 347 16.14 -19.15 -2.31
CA GLU A 347 15.42 -18.90 -1.06
C GLU A 347 14.90 -17.47 -0.99
N GLY A 348 15.71 -16.48 -1.38
CA GLY A 348 15.28 -15.08 -1.45
C GLY A 348 14.13 -14.88 -2.43
N LEU A 349 14.20 -15.51 -3.62
CA LEU A 349 13.10 -15.46 -4.60
C LEU A 349 11.84 -16.15 -4.09
N ALA A 350 11.96 -17.32 -3.45
CA ALA A 350 10.82 -18.04 -2.89
C ALA A 350 10.15 -17.27 -1.74
N THR A 351 10.95 -16.73 -0.82
CA THR A 351 10.48 -15.90 0.29
C THR A 351 9.77 -14.64 -0.20
N ASN A 352 10.17 -14.07 -1.34
CA ASN A 352 9.57 -12.86 -1.91
C ASN A 352 8.53 -13.11 -3.03
N ALA A 353 7.87 -14.27 -3.03
CA ALA A 353 6.92 -14.62 -4.08
C ALA A 353 5.81 -13.56 -4.27
N ILE A 354 5.31 -12.94 -3.19
CA ILE A 354 4.26 -11.90 -3.25
C ILE A 354 4.78 -10.66 -4.00
N THR A 355 6.01 -10.22 -3.68
CA THR A 355 6.66 -9.10 -4.38
C THR A 355 6.80 -9.39 -5.88
N ILE A 356 7.26 -10.59 -6.23
CA ILE A 356 7.47 -11.01 -7.62
C ILE A 356 6.13 -11.05 -8.38
N ALA A 357 5.08 -11.60 -7.79
CA ALA A 357 3.73 -11.57 -8.36
C ALA A 357 3.25 -10.13 -8.59
N GLY A 358 3.52 -9.23 -7.65
CA GLY A 358 3.25 -7.80 -7.77
C GLY A 358 3.95 -7.15 -8.97
N VAL A 359 5.25 -7.42 -9.15
CA VAL A 359 6.04 -6.96 -10.30
C VAL A 359 5.46 -7.49 -11.62
N LEU A 360 5.16 -8.79 -11.69
CA LEU A 360 4.58 -9.42 -12.88
C LEU A 360 3.22 -8.79 -13.25
N CYS A 361 2.36 -8.54 -12.25
CA CYS A 361 1.11 -7.82 -12.45
C CYS A 361 1.38 -6.40 -12.98
N LEU A 362 2.22 -5.60 -12.33
CA LEU A 362 2.49 -4.22 -12.75
C LEU A 362 3.01 -4.14 -14.18
N VAL A 363 4.00 -4.97 -14.52
CA VAL A 363 4.59 -5.05 -15.86
C VAL A 363 3.54 -5.48 -16.89
N THR A 364 2.68 -6.43 -16.54
CA THR A 364 1.57 -6.85 -17.40
C THR A 364 0.59 -5.70 -17.64
N LEU A 365 0.22 -4.98 -16.58
CA LEU A 365 -0.70 -3.85 -16.67
C LEU A 365 -0.12 -2.71 -17.51
N ALA A 366 1.20 -2.52 -17.51
CA ALA A 366 1.93 -1.58 -18.34
C ALA A 366 2.03 -2.02 -19.81
N ARG A 367 2.14 -3.33 -20.09
CA ARG A 367 2.30 -3.86 -21.46
C ARG A 367 1.00 -4.02 -22.23
N VAL A 368 -0.11 -4.33 -21.56
CA VAL A 368 -1.41 -4.48 -22.22
C VAL A 368 -1.97 -3.10 -22.58
N PRO A 369 -2.24 -2.80 -23.87
CA PRO A 369 -2.83 -1.52 -24.25
C PRO A 369 -4.20 -1.34 -23.61
N GLY A 370 -4.47 -0.12 -23.13
CA GLY A 370 -5.84 0.26 -22.80
C GLY A 370 -6.66 0.33 -24.08
N ARG A 371 -7.73 -0.47 -24.19
CA ARG A 371 -8.74 -0.20 -25.22
C ARG A 371 -9.58 0.98 -24.71
N PRO A 372 -9.63 2.12 -25.43
CA PRO A 372 -10.46 3.24 -25.00
C PRO A 372 -11.93 2.80 -24.97
N ILE A 373 -12.66 3.21 -23.94
CA ILE A 373 -14.12 3.32 -24.06
C ILE A 373 -14.32 4.44 -25.07
N ILE A 374 -14.73 4.10 -26.29
CA ILE A 374 -15.24 5.10 -27.23
C ILE A 374 -16.47 5.68 -26.53
N GLU A 375 -16.35 6.90 -26.01
CA GLU A 375 -17.52 7.67 -25.61
C GLU A 375 -18.42 7.74 -26.85
N ALA A 376 -19.64 7.21 -26.72
CA ALA A 376 -20.64 7.39 -27.75
C ALA A 376 -20.77 8.91 -28.00
N PRO A 377 -20.84 9.36 -29.27
CA PRO A 377 -21.05 10.77 -29.55
C PRO A 377 -22.30 11.24 -28.79
N PRO A 378 -22.29 12.44 -28.19
CA PRO A 378 -23.45 12.95 -27.47
C PRO A 378 -24.66 13.00 -28.42
N GLY A 379 -25.64 12.13 -28.13
CA GLY A 379 -27.04 12.23 -28.55
C GLY A 379 -27.33 12.64 -30.00
N GLY A 380 -27.15 11.71 -30.94
CA GLY A 380 -27.98 11.71 -32.14
C GLY A 380 -29.34 11.09 -31.79
N GLY A 381 -30.34 11.91 -31.48
CA GLY A 381 -31.70 11.43 -31.19
C GLY A 381 -32.30 10.63 -32.36
N PRO A 382 -33.26 9.72 -32.11
CA PRO A 382 -33.89 8.94 -33.16
C PRO A 382 -34.78 9.85 -34.02
N THR A 383 -34.29 10.29 -35.18
CA THR A 383 -35.15 10.89 -36.20
C THR A 383 -35.91 9.78 -36.93
N ALA A 384 -37.13 9.54 -36.47
CA ALA A 384 -38.16 8.90 -37.28
C ALA A 384 -38.59 9.85 -38.41
N ARG A 385 -38.53 9.37 -39.67
CA ARG A 385 -39.25 9.79 -40.91
C ARG A 385 -38.38 9.24 -42.06
N GLY A 386 -38.83 8.35 -42.93
CA GLY A 386 -40.02 8.43 -43.78
C GLY A 386 -39.52 8.41 -45.23
N ARG A 387 -39.94 7.40 -46.01
CA ARG A 387 -39.59 7.23 -47.43
C ARG A 387 -39.99 8.46 -48.27
N GLY A 388 -39.13 8.92 -49.19
CA GLY A 388 -39.48 9.89 -50.25
C GLY A 388 -38.26 10.51 -50.95
N PRO A 389 -38.25 10.74 -52.28
CA PRO A 389 -37.03 10.73 -53.09
C PRO A 389 -36.33 12.09 -53.27
N ALA A 390 -35.08 11.97 -53.73
CA ALA A 390 -34.05 12.96 -54.06
C ALA A 390 -34.51 14.37 -54.50
N ARG A 391 -33.90 15.39 -53.87
CA ARG A 391 -33.59 16.70 -54.48
C ARG A 391 -32.29 17.26 -53.89
N LEU A 392 -31.26 17.39 -54.73
CA LEU A 392 -30.25 18.46 -54.66
C LEU A 392 -30.84 19.70 -55.38
N PRO A 393 -30.28 20.92 -55.29
CA PRO A 393 -29.13 21.42 -54.52
C PRO A 393 -29.46 22.73 -53.76
N LEU A 394 -28.47 23.35 -53.09
CA LEU A 394 -28.07 24.77 -53.29
C LEU A 394 -27.08 25.22 -52.19
N ARG A 395 -25.89 25.64 -52.62
CA ARG A 395 -24.92 26.44 -51.83
C ARG A 395 -25.45 27.86 -51.66
N PRO A 396 -25.05 28.55 -50.57
CA PRO A 396 -24.51 29.88 -50.74
C PRO A 396 -23.17 30.10 -50.02
N ALA A 397 -22.60 31.24 -50.37
CA ALA A 397 -21.19 31.59 -50.37
C ALA A 397 -20.60 31.99 -49.00
N ARG A 398 -19.26 32.03 -49.03
CA ARG A 398 -18.33 32.61 -48.06
C ARG A 398 -18.79 33.96 -47.48
N VAL A 399 -18.55 34.14 -46.19
CA VAL A 399 -18.13 35.43 -45.63
C VAL A 399 -17.00 35.17 -44.63
N GLY A 400 -15.81 35.68 -44.95
CA GLY A 400 -14.65 35.62 -44.07
C GLY A 400 -14.74 36.69 -42.98
N ARG A 401 -14.29 36.36 -41.77
CA ARG A 401 -13.83 37.35 -40.79
C ARG A 401 -12.56 36.84 -40.10
N ARG A 402 -11.44 37.46 -40.49
CA ARG A 402 -10.19 37.51 -39.73
C ARG A 402 -10.41 38.27 -38.41
N ARG A 403 -9.89 37.76 -37.31
CA ARG A 403 -9.38 38.54 -36.15
C ARG A 403 -8.18 37.75 -35.60
N LEU A 404 -6.96 38.21 -35.88
CA LEU A 404 -6.19 39.22 -35.15
C LEU A 404 -5.67 38.69 -33.79
N ILE A 405 -4.43 38.22 -33.86
CA ILE A 405 -3.50 37.96 -32.76
C ILE A 405 -2.94 39.33 -32.31
N PRO A 406 -2.90 39.66 -31.01
CA PRO A 406 -2.03 40.72 -30.52
C PRO A 406 -0.70 40.12 -30.03
N ALA A 407 0.38 40.62 -30.62
CA ALA A 407 1.74 40.52 -30.11
C ALA A 407 2.14 41.89 -29.54
N PHE A 408 2.78 41.91 -28.37
CA PHE A 408 3.55 43.04 -27.78
C PHE A 408 4.43 42.48 -26.64
N PRO A 409 5.50 43.15 -26.19
CA PRO A 409 6.82 43.21 -26.84
C PRO A 409 7.97 42.79 -25.90
N ASN A 410 9.17 42.66 -26.48
CA ASN A 410 10.45 42.37 -25.81
C ASN A 410 10.89 43.45 -24.81
N GLY A 411 11.66 43.00 -23.81
CA GLY A 411 12.94 43.62 -23.48
C GLY A 411 13.00 44.40 -22.16
N THR A 412 13.57 43.77 -21.14
CA THR A 412 14.46 44.49 -20.21
C THR A 412 15.52 43.54 -19.70
N GLN A 413 16.76 43.81 -20.11
CA GLN A 413 17.96 43.26 -19.50
C GLN A 413 18.16 43.89 -18.12
N VAL A 414 18.56 43.09 -17.13
CA VAL A 414 19.27 43.58 -15.96
C VAL A 414 20.47 42.66 -15.68
N ARG A 415 21.66 43.27 -15.77
CA ARG A 415 22.98 42.79 -15.31
C ARG A 415 22.87 42.32 -13.85
N GLY A 416 23.45 41.20 -13.43
CA GLY A 416 24.89 41.00 -13.38
C GLY A 416 25.48 41.67 -12.14
N VAL A 417 25.45 40.99 -10.99
CA VAL A 417 26.34 41.26 -9.85
C VAL A 417 26.84 39.93 -9.31
N ALA A 418 28.10 39.64 -9.62
CA ALA A 418 28.91 38.63 -8.98
C ALA A 418 29.53 39.22 -7.70
N ARG A 419 29.40 38.51 -6.58
CA ARG A 419 30.35 38.47 -5.46
C ARG A 419 30.41 36.99 -5.08
N GLY A 420 31.54 36.28 -5.13
CA GLY A 420 32.87 36.70 -4.70
C GLY A 420 33.01 36.38 -3.22
N TYR A 421 33.14 35.09 -2.88
CA TYR A 421 33.65 34.63 -1.59
C TYR A 421 34.52 33.39 -1.83
N GLU A 422 35.81 33.63 -1.93
CA GLU A 422 36.86 32.63 -1.75
C GLU A 422 37.09 32.38 -0.26
N GLY A 423 37.45 31.14 0.06
CA GLY A 423 38.49 30.88 1.06
C GLY A 423 38.05 30.67 2.51
N SER A 424 37.62 29.46 2.83
CA SER A 424 38.08 28.80 4.07
C SER A 424 37.97 27.29 3.93
N ARG A 425 39.07 26.64 3.53
CA ARG A 425 39.29 25.21 3.75
C ARG A 425 39.27 24.96 5.27
N ARG A 426 38.22 24.32 5.77
CA ARG A 426 38.32 23.47 6.95
C ARG A 426 38.15 22.04 6.48
N GLN A 427 39.18 21.23 6.72
CA GLN A 427 39.07 19.77 6.70
C GLN A 427 38.00 19.39 7.73
N GLU A 428 36.80 19.06 7.27
CA GLU A 428 35.85 18.31 8.09
C GLU A 428 36.31 16.86 8.08
N THR A 429 37.04 16.50 9.13
CA THR A 429 37.22 15.13 9.58
C THR A 429 35.89 14.40 9.57
N MET A 430 35.84 13.21 8.94
CA MET A 430 34.75 12.25 9.05
C MET A 430 34.34 12.08 10.52
N THR A 431 33.26 12.74 10.93
CA THR A 431 32.64 12.46 12.21
C THR A 431 31.95 11.11 12.08
N LYS A 432 32.66 10.08 12.51
CA LYS A 432 32.10 8.75 12.84
C LYS A 432 30.79 9.01 13.58
N HIS A 433 29.65 8.53 13.05
CA HIS A 433 28.42 8.52 13.84
C HIS A 433 28.70 7.68 15.09
N ILE A 434 28.88 8.36 16.22
CA ILE A 434 29.03 7.75 17.52
C ILE A 434 27.64 7.23 17.89
N SER A 435 27.52 5.90 17.92
CA SER A 435 26.39 5.20 18.52
C SER A 435 26.15 5.74 19.92
N HIS A 436 24.89 5.99 20.29
CA HIS A 436 24.48 6.45 21.62
C HIS A 436 24.62 5.38 22.73
N LEU A 437 25.66 4.54 22.66
CA LEU A 437 26.01 3.59 23.71
C LEU A 437 26.73 4.34 24.84
N GLN A 438 26.22 4.22 26.07
CA GLN A 438 27.03 4.51 27.25
C GLN A 438 28.14 3.43 27.40
N GLU A 439 29.21 3.74 28.14
CA GLU A 439 30.34 2.83 28.37
C GLU A 439 29.95 1.51 29.07
N ASP A 440 28.73 1.42 29.61
CA ASP A 440 28.16 0.23 30.27
C ASP A 440 27.28 -0.66 29.36
N GLY A 441 27.11 -0.30 28.08
CA GLY A 441 26.37 -1.10 27.11
C GLY A 441 24.84 -1.01 27.21
N THR A 442 24.29 -0.10 28.01
CA THR A 442 22.83 0.13 28.02
C THR A 442 22.42 1.17 26.96
N VAL A 443 21.33 0.88 26.24
CA VAL A 443 20.73 1.81 25.26
C VAL A 443 19.31 2.13 25.74
N PHE A 444 18.99 3.43 25.71
CA PHE A 444 17.70 4.07 25.95
C PHE A 444 17.43 4.58 27.38
N PRO A 445 16.86 5.80 27.53
CA PRO A 445 16.28 6.24 28.80
C PRO A 445 15.22 5.23 29.26
N PRO A 446 14.94 5.12 30.57
CA PRO A 446 14.01 4.13 31.09
C PRO A 446 12.67 4.23 30.36
N VAL A 447 12.28 3.16 29.66
CA VAL A 447 10.98 3.04 29.03
C VAL A 447 9.94 3.27 30.12
N THR A 448 9.18 4.35 30.02
CA THR A 448 8.09 4.58 30.98
C THR A 448 7.14 3.40 30.87
N PRO A 449 6.93 2.62 31.95
CA PRO A 449 6.09 1.43 31.91
C PRO A 449 4.72 1.77 31.34
N ASP A 450 4.16 0.84 30.58
CA ASP A 450 2.79 1.01 30.08
C ASP A 450 1.83 1.12 31.27
N PRO A 451 0.74 1.90 31.12
CA PRO A 451 -0.22 2.04 32.20
C PRO A 451 -0.87 0.69 32.51
N PRO A 452 -1.22 0.42 33.78
CA PRO A 452 -1.78 -0.87 34.18
C PRO A 452 -3.06 -1.18 33.40
N LEU A 453 -3.25 -2.46 33.06
CA LEU A 453 -4.41 -2.94 32.32
C LEU A 453 -5.70 -2.74 33.14
N PRO A 454 -6.83 -2.41 32.49
CA PRO A 454 -8.15 -2.49 33.14
C PRO A 454 -8.43 -3.90 33.67
N PRO A 455 -9.17 -4.04 34.79
CA PRO A 455 -9.50 -5.35 35.36
C PRO A 455 -10.15 -6.28 34.32
N GLY A 456 -9.62 -7.51 34.20
CA GLY A 456 -10.18 -8.54 33.30
C GLY A 456 -9.66 -8.52 31.86
N GLN A 457 -8.72 -7.63 31.51
CA GLN A 457 -8.04 -7.71 30.21
C GLN A 457 -6.76 -8.57 30.31
N PRO A 458 -6.61 -9.60 29.46
CA PRO A 458 -5.40 -10.44 29.47
C PRO A 458 -4.18 -9.62 29.02
N GLU A 459 -3.04 -9.82 29.68
CA GLU A 459 -1.76 -9.29 29.22
C GLU A 459 -1.33 -10.07 27.98
N ILE A 460 -1.15 -9.35 26.86
CA ILE A 460 -0.71 -9.96 25.61
C ILE A 460 0.81 -10.06 25.66
N VAL A 461 1.32 -11.29 25.81
CA VAL A 461 2.75 -11.58 25.74
C VAL A 461 3.22 -11.43 24.30
N VAL A 462 4.07 -10.43 24.07
CA VAL A 462 4.78 -10.24 22.80
C VAL A 462 5.97 -11.20 22.80
N PRO A 463 6.09 -12.12 21.83
CA PRO A 463 7.28 -12.95 21.70
C PRO A 463 8.50 -12.06 21.50
N GLU A 464 9.59 -12.37 22.21
CA GLU A 464 10.86 -11.66 22.06
C GLU A 464 11.31 -11.72 20.59
N MET A 465 11.42 -10.58 19.92
CA MET A 465 12.02 -10.51 18.59
C MET A 465 13.53 -10.63 18.76
N VAL A 466 14.03 -11.86 18.78
CA VAL A 466 15.47 -12.12 18.79
C VAL A 466 16.01 -11.72 17.41
N PRO A 467 16.81 -10.65 17.29
CA PRO A 467 17.51 -10.38 16.04
C PRO A 467 18.39 -11.60 15.72
N PRO A 468 18.53 -11.99 14.44
CA PRO A 468 19.47 -13.05 14.09
C PRO A 468 20.82 -12.66 14.67
N LYS A 469 21.39 -13.56 15.50
CA LYS A 469 22.73 -13.36 16.05
C LYS A 469 23.63 -13.03 14.88
N ASP A 470 24.35 -11.92 14.97
CA ASP A 470 25.50 -11.68 14.12
C ASP A 470 26.30 -12.98 14.13
N THR A 471 26.44 -13.58 12.96
CA THR A 471 27.36 -14.71 12.78
C THR A 471 28.74 -14.12 13.02
N ALA A 472 29.14 -14.16 14.29
CA ALA A 472 30.49 -13.84 14.71
C ALA A 472 31.42 -14.62 13.77
N THR A 473 32.24 -13.86 13.06
CA THR A 473 33.43 -14.33 12.35
C THR A 473 34.04 -15.47 13.16
N PRO A 474 34.28 -16.67 12.59
CA PRO A 474 34.84 -17.76 13.37
C PRO A 474 36.22 -17.32 13.85
N THR A 475 36.31 -16.98 15.14
CA THR A 475 37.58 -16.81 15.83
C THR A 475 38.33 -18.12 15.68
N ARG A 476 39.51 -18.07 15.05
CA ARG A 476 40.47 -19.18 15.01
C ARG A 476 40.57 -19.78 16.41
N PRO A 477 40.61 -21.11 16.56
CA PRO A 477 40.91 -21.70 17.85
C PRO A 477 42.33 -21.26 18.24
N THR A 478 42.41 -20.62 19.40
CA THR A 478 43.67 -20.39 20.12
C THR A 478 44.32 -21.75 20.38
N GLU A 479 45.58 -21.89 19.97
CA GLU A 479 46.41 -23.03 20.30
C GLU A 479 46.49 -23.21 21.82
N ASP A 480 46.23 -24.44 22.29
CA ASP A 480 46.48 -24.84 23.68
C ASP A 480 47.96 -24.63 24.03
N PRO A 481 48.28 -24.05 25.21
CA PRO A 481 49.66 -24.01 25.67
C PRO A 481 50.09 -25.42 26.11
N LYS A 482 51.22 -25.89 25.56
CA LYS A 482 51.92 -27.11 26.01
C LYS A 482 52.14 -27.10 27.53
N PRO A 483 52.08 -28.26 28.20
CA PRO A 483 52.42 -28.37 29.62
C PRO A 483 53.92 -28.12 29.80
N THR A 484 54.27 -27.16 30.65
CA THR A 484 55.64 -26.94 31.10
C THR A 484 55.84 -27.80 32.34
N GLU A 485 56.78 -28.74 32.26
CA GLU A 485 57.36 -29.42 33.43
C GLU A 485 57.92 -28.37 34.40
N GLN A 486 57.63 -28.52 35.69
CA GLN A 486 58.45 -27.94 36.76
C GLN A 486 59.18 -29.07 37.50
N PRO A 487 60.47 -28.89 37.81
CA PRO A 487 61.21 -29.81 38.66
C PRO A 487 60.97 -29.46 40.13
N ASP A 488 60.58 -30.45 40.92
CA ASP A 488 61.29 -30.96 42.11
C ASP A 488 60.50 -32.12 42.75
#